data_AF-A0A1Y3XD66-F1
#
_entry.id   AF-A0A1Y3XD66-F1
#
_cell.length_a   1.000
_cell.length_b   1.000
_cell.length_c   1.000
_cell.angle_alpha   90.00
_cell.angle_beta   90.00
_cell.angle_gamma   90.00
#
_symmetry.space_group_name_H-M   'P 1'
#
loop_
_entity.id
_entity.type
_entity.pdbx_description
1 polymer ?
#
loop_
_entity_poly.entity_id
_entity_poly.type
_entity_poly.pdbx_seq_one_letter_code
_entity_poly.pdbx_strand_id
1 'polypeptide(L)'
;MISNALIVSVGISLVCTLILPFLLLVVLLITRKLNPLPLLAGFLSFFISQILLRIPLLQVLGTQSWFAAFAAHTVVYVIVVGGLSAGLFEETARLVGAKLLKKHRTYKDMISFGLGHGLCEVILLIGLGQLNNLLFCLMVRDPQLAASLGVGNDLLQAVTQQLAAASPLMVYLGLLERVSAVMYHVFATCLVFLAVKRRRPVLYLAAILAHTAFNAGVSLLLMGLSYVVNTTVASVLTELALLAAGLACTAFTLSQRSRFDAPETFAQMSKNES
;
A
#
# COMPACT_ATOMS: atom_id res chain seq x y z
N MET A 1 -9.06 -30.48 -4.06
CA MET A 1 -7.59 -30.49 -4.29
C MET A 1 -7.18 -29.13 -4.82
N ILE A 2 -6.05 -28.57 -4.37
CA ILE A 2 -5.56 -27.27 -4.84
C ILE A 2 -4.94 -27.42 -6.24
N SER A 3 -5.38 -26.58 -7.18
CA SER A 3 -4.90 -26.63 -8.57
C SER A 3 -3.43 -26.23 -8.68
N ASN A 4 -2.70 -26.85 -9.63
CA ASN A 4 -1.33 -26.42 -9.96
C ASN A 4 -1.28 -24.95 -10.40
N ALA A 5 -2.32 -24.48 -11.09
CA ALA A 5 -2.43 -23.10 -11.51
C ALA A 5 -2.43 -22.12 -10.34
N LEU A 6 -3.09 -22.45 -9.22
CA LEU A 6 -3.08 -21.58 -8.03
C LEU A 6 -1.68 -21.50 -7.43
N ILE A 7 -0.99 -22.63 -7.25
CA ILE A 7 0.38 -22.64 -6.70
C ILE A 7 1.33 -21.82 -7.57
N VAL A 8 1.26 -21.99 -8.89
CA VAL A 8 2.08 -21.21 -9.83
C VAL A 8 1.76 -19.72 -9.72
N SER A 9 0.48 -19.34 -9.64
CA SER A 9 0.10 -17.93 -9.50
C SER A 9 0.60 -17.31 -8.19
N VAL A 10 0.53 -18.03 -7.07
CA VAL A 10 1.07 -17.60 -5.77
C VAL A 10 2.59 -17.48 -5.84
N GLY A 11 3.28 -18.44 -6.46
CA GLY A 11 4.73 -18.39 -6.66
C GLY A 11 5.17 -17.19 -7.50
N ILE A 12 4.48 -16.92 -8.61
CA ILE A 12 4.72 -15.71 -9.42
C ILE A 12 4.46 -14.46 -8.60
N SER A 13 3.35 -14.42 -7.86
CA SER A 13 3.00 -13.28 -7.01
C SER A 13 4.06 -13.02 -5.95
N LEU A 14 4.60 -14.06 -5.32
CA LEU A 14 5.70 -13.97 -4.35
C LEU A 14 6.95 -13.36 -4.98
N VAL A 15 7.35 -13.81 -6.17
CA VAL A 15 8.48 -13.23 -6.91
C VAL A 15 8.24 -11.74 -7.18
N CYS A 16 7.05 -11.38 -7.66
CA CYS A 16 6.70 -10.01 -8.03
C CYS A 16 6.53 -9.06 -6.83
N THR A 17 6.19 -9.56 -5.65
CA THR A 17 5.87 -8.72 -4.47
C THR A 17 6.91 -8.79 -3.36
N LEU A 18 7.74 -9.83 -3.32
CA LEU A 18 8.83 -9.94 -2.36
C LEU A 18 10.19 -9.81 -3.03
N ILE A 19 10.50 -10.69 -3.96
CA ILE A 19 11.86 -10.84 -4.50
C ILE A 19 12.22 -9.63 -5.38
N LEU A 20 11.42 -9.32 -6.41
CA LEU A 20 11.72 -8.20 -7.31
C LEU A 20 11.74 -6.85 -6.61
N PRO A 21 10.77 -6.49 -5.73
CA PRO A 21 10.80 -5.22 -5.01
C PRO A 21 11.98 -5.11 -4.04
N PHE A 22 12.36 -6.21 -3.38
CA PHE A 22 13.54 -6.25 -2.51
C PHE A 22 14.83 -6.05 -3.32
N LEU A 23 15.00 -6.76 -4.44
CA LEU A 23 16.14 -6.57 -5.33
C LEU A 23 16.20 -5.15 -5.87
N LEU A 24 15.05 -4.58 -6.27
CA LEU A 24 14.95 -3.19 -6.72
C LEU A 24 15.40 -2.22 -5.62
N LEU A 25 14.95 -2.41 -4.37
CA LEU A 25 15.38 -1.60 -3.23
C LEU A 25 16.90 -1.67 -3.05
N VAL A 26 17.48 -2.87 -3.05
CA VAL A 26 18.94 -3.09 -2.91
C VAL A 26 19.71 -2.43 -4.04
N VAL A 27 19.28 -2.62 -5.29
CA VAL A 27 19.89 -1.99 -6.48
C VAL A 27 19.85 -0.47 -6.38
N LEU A 28 18.72 0.11 -5.97
CA LEU A 28 18.59 1.57 -5.81
C LEU A 28 19.51 2.13 -4.71
N LEU A 29 19.71 1.38 -3.62
CA LEU A 29 20.62 1.74 -2.53
C LEU A 29 22.10 1.67 -2.95
N ILE A 30 22.49 0.64 -3.71
CA ILE A 30 23.87 0.44 -4.16
C ILE A 30 24.22 1.41 -5.29
N THR A 31 23.37 1.51 -6.31
CA THR A 31 23.66 2.32 -7.51
C THR A 31 23.55 3.82 -7.27
N ARG A 32 22.92 4.25 -6.16
CA ARG A 32 22.67 5.67 -5.82
C ARG A 32 21.95 6.45 -6.94
N LYS A 33 21.25 5.75 -7.84
CA LYS A 33 20.38 6.37 -8.86
C LYS A 33 19.31 7.24 -8.20
N LEU A 34 18.86 6.87 -7.01
CA LEU A 34 18.01 7.63 -6.10
C LEU A 34 18.79 8.00 -4.82
N ASN A 35 18.25 8.94 -4.04
CA ASN A 35 18.90 9.33 -2.79
C ASN A 35 18.59 8.28 -1.70
N PRO A 36 19.61 7.57 -1.16
CA PRO A 36 19.38 6.47 -0.23
C PRO A 36 18.76 6.92 1.09
N LEU A 37 19.08 8.13 1.57
CA LEU A 37 18.56 8.59 2.86
C LEU A 37 17.03 8.81 2.82
N PRO A 38 16.46 9.58 1.87
CA PRO A 38 15.01 9.65 1.71
C PRO A 38 14.38 8.30 1.36
N LEU A 39 15.04 7.45 0.57
CA LEU A 39 14.55 6.10 0.24
C LEU A 39 14.33 5.25 1.52
N LEU A 40 15.35 5.18 2.39
CA LEU A 40 15.25 4.47 3.66
C LEU A 40 14.26 5.13 4.62
N ALA A 41 14.21 6.46 4.67
CA ALA A 41 13.21 7.18 5.47
C ALA A 41 11.78 6.89 5.00
N GLY A 42 11.57 6.76 3.69
CA GLY A 42 10.31 6.31 3.09
C GLY A 42 9.92 4.91 3.56
N PHE A 43 10.86 3.97 3.45
CA PHE A 43 10.66 2.59 3.94
C PHE A 43 10.28 2.57 5.43
N LEU A 44 11.04 3.28 6.27
CA LEU A 44 10.78 3.38 7.71
C LEU A 44 9.45 4.06 8.01
N SER A 45 9.01 5.03 7.20
CA SER A 45 7.73 5.71 7.43
C SER A 45 6.53 4.77 7.27
N PHE A 46 6.54 3.87 6.28
CA PHE A 46 5.52 2.83 6.15
C PHE A 46 5.65 1.81 7.29
N PHE A 47 6.87 1.30 7.52
CA PHE A 47 7.13 0.30 8.55
C PHE A 47 6.64 0.74 9.94
N ILE A 48 7.00 1.95 10.36
CA ILE A 48 6.59 2.48 11.68
C ILE A 48 5.08 2.72 11.69
N SER A 49 4.52 3.40 10.69
CA SER A 49 3.10 3.77 10.71
C SER A 49 2.17 2.57 10.64
N GLN A 50 2.44 1.59 9.76
CA GLN A 50 1.58 0.44 9.55
C GLN A 50 1.97 -0.74 10.44
N ILE A 51 3.20 -1.23 10.31
CA ILE A 51 3.62 -2.49 10.94
C ILE A 51 3.72 -2.35 12.46
N LEU A 52 4.27 -1.23 12.96
CA LEU A 52 4.49 -1.05 14.40
C LEU A 52 3.34 -0.36 15.12
N LEU A 53 2.54 0.47 14.43
CA LEU A 53 1.52 1.29 15.08
C LEU A 53 0.10 0.89 14.68
N ARG A 54 -0.31 1.12 13.43
CA ARG A 54 -1.71 0.96 13.01
C ARG A 54 -2.17 -0.49 13.08
N ILE A 55 -1.43 -1.44 12.51
CA ILE A 55 -1.85 -2.84 12.47
C ILE A 55 -1.95 -3.44 13.88
N PRO A 56 -0.96 -3.29 14.78
CA PRO A 56 -1.08 -3.75 16.17
C PRO A 56 -2.26 -3.09 16.90
N LEU A 57 -2.48 -1.79 16.71
CA LEU A 57 -3.64 -1.10 17.29
C LEU A 57 -4.96 -1.71 16.79
N LEU A 58 -5.09 -1.97 15.49
CA LEU A 58 -6.28 -2.59 14.92
C LEU A 58 -6.47 -4.03 15.40
N GLN A 59 -5.40 -4.78 15.64
CA GLN A 59 -5.47 -6.12 16.22
C GLN A 59 -6.02 -6.08 17.65
N VAL A 60 -5.53 -5.15 18.48
CA VAL A 60 -6.04 -4.94 19.85
C VAL A 60 -7.50 -4.50 19.81
N LEU A 61 -7.86 -3.52 18.98
CA LEU A 61 -9.24 -3.07 18.81
C LEU A 61 -10.14 -4.20 18.30
N GLY A 62 -9.66 -5.06 17.41
CA GLY A 62 -10.36 -6.22 16.88
C GLY A 62 -10.85 -7.22 17.94
N THR A 63 -10.23 -7.22 19.13
CA THR A 63 -10.66 -8.05 20.27
C THR A 63 -11.85 -7.46 21.04
N GLN A 64 -12.21 -6.21 20.78
CA GLN A 64 -13.26 -5.50 21.50
C GLN A 64 -14.62 -5.69 20.82
N SER A 65 -15.64 -6.07 21.59
CA SER A 65 -16.98 -6.36 21.07
C SER A 65 -17.62 -5.18 20.33
N TRP A 66 -17.43 -3.95 20.83
CA TRP A 66 -17.95 -2.74 20.18
C TRP A 66 -17.31 -2.48 18.81
N PHE A 67 -16.02 -2.81 18.65
CA PHE A 67 -15.29 -2.60 17.41
C PHE A 67 -15.67 -3.68 16.39
N ALA A 68 -15.82 -4.93 16.84
CA ALA A 68 -16.39 -6.00 16.03
C ALA A 68 -17.84 -5.67 15.57
N ALA A 69 -18.67 -5.11 16.46
CA ALA A 69 -20.00 -4.64 16.10
C ALA A 69 -19.93 -3.47 15.09
N PHE A 70 -18.97 -2.56 15.22
CA PHE A 70 -18.76 -1.50 14.25
C PHE A 70 -18.35 -2.03 12.87
N ALA A 71 -17.57 -3.11 12.81
CA ALA A 71 -17.20 -3.76 11.55
C ALA A 71 -18.40 -4.31 10.77
N ALA A 72 -19.54 -4.57 11.42
CA ALA A 72 -20.78 -4.95 10.74
C ALA A 72 -21.38 -3.80 9.91
N HIS A 73 -21.02 -2.54 10.18
CA HIS A 73 -21.38 -1.39 9.35
C HIS A 73 -20.38 -1.24 8.19
N THR A 74 -20.36 -2.23 7.28
CA THR A 74 -19.31 -2.43 6.26
C THR A 74 -18.85 -1.15 5.56
N VAL A 75 -19.77 -0.33 5.04
CA VAL A 75 -19.43 0.91 4.31
C VAL A 75 -18.71 1.91 5.22
N VAL A 76 -19.27 2.20 6.39
CA VAL A 76 -18.70 3.17 7.33
C VAL A 76 -17.37 2.66 7.87
N TYR A 77 -17.28 1.36 8.16
CA TYR A 77 -16.05 0.72 8.61
C TYR A 77 -14.94 0.81 7.55
N VAL A 78 -15.24 0.49 6.28
CA VAL A 78 -14.29 0.62 5.17
C VAL A 78 -13.79 2.06 5.02
N ILE A 79 -14.67 3.05 5.10
CA ILE A 79 -14.28 4.47 4.98
C ILE A 79 -13.43 4.91 6.17
N VAL A 80 -13.89 4.66 7.40
CA VAL A 80 -13.26 5.21 8.61
C VAL A 80 -12.02 4.41 9.01
N VAL A 81 -12.15 3.09 9.10
CA VAL A 81 -11.06 2.21 9.54
C VAL A 81 -10.17 1.85 8.37
N GLY A 82 -10.73 1.42 7.23
CA GLY A 82 -9.94 1.02 6.06
C GLY A 82 -9.22 2.20 5.40
N GLY A 83 -9.94 3.31 5.17
CA GLY A 83 -9.45 4.49 4.47
C GLY A 83 -8.85 5.55 5.38
N LEU A 84 -9.66 6.19 6.21
CA LEU A 84 -9.27 7.40 6.96
C LEU A 84 -8.16 7.11 7.95
N SER A 85 -8.25 6.01 8.71
CA SER A 85 -7.17 5.66 9.63
C SER A 85 -5.88 5.31 8.88
N ALA A 86 -5.94 4.68 7.70
CA ALA A 86 -4.74 4.45 6.88
C ALA A 86 -4.09 5.78 6.48
N GLY A 87 -4.89 6.68 5.90
CA GLY A 87 -4.43 8.01 5.48
C GLY A 87 -3.85 8.80 6.65
N LEU A 88 -4.49 8.79 7.82
CA LEU A 88 -3.96 9.49 8.99
C LEU A 88 -2.60 8.94 9.40
N PHE A 89 -2.44 7.63 9.56
CA PHE A 89 -1.18 7.05 10.01
C PHE A 89 -0.06 7.22 8.98
N GLU A 90 -0.32 6.89 7.71
CA GLU A 90 0.71 6.92 6.67
C GLU A 90 1.09 8.36 6.30
N GLU A 91 0.12 9.24 6.04
CA GLU A 91 0.43 10.62 5.67
C GLU A 91 1.08 11.38 6.83
N THR A 92 0.72 11.09 8.09
CA THR A 92 1.42 11.68 9.25
C THR A 92 2.88 11.23 9.28
N ALA A 93 3.17 9.95 9.03
CA ALA A 93 4.54 9.47 8.96
C ALA A 93 5.33 10.09 7.80
N ARG A 94 4.68 10.31 6.64
CA ARG A 94 5.29 11.09 5.54
C ARG A 94 5.54 12.53 5.95
N LEU A 95 4.63 13.16 6.71
CA LEU A 95 4.77 14.54 7.18
C LEU A 95 5.96 14.67 8.14
N VAL A 96 6.12 13.72 9.06
CA VAL A 96 7.28 13.63 9.96
C VAL A 96 8.55 13.46 9.13
N GLY A 97 8.58 12.51 8.19
CA GLY A 97 9.71 12.29 7.28
C GLY A 97 10.09 13.56 6.51
N ALA A 98 9.12 14.21 5.88
CA ALA A 98 9.31 15.47 5.17
C ALA A 98 9.86 16.57 6.09
N LYS A 99 9.35 16.70 7.33
CA LYS A 99 9.83 17.69 8.31
C LYS A 99 11.26 17.42 8.79
N LEU A 100 11.64 16.15 8.98
CA LEU A 100 12.99 15.75 9.41
C LEU A 100 14.02 15.89 8.30
N LEU A 101 13.65 15.61 7.05
CA LEU A 101 14.51 15.70 5.87
C LEU A 101 14.67 17.15 5.37
N LYS A 102 14.96 18.11 6.26
CA LYS A 102 15.02 19.55 5.92
C LYS A 102 15.93 19.89 4.72
N LYS A 103 17.04 19.19 4.59
CA LYS A 103 18.02 19.36 3.50
C LYS A 103 17.77 18.45 2.28
N HIS A 104 16.76 17.58 2.33
CA HIS A 104 16.50 16.54 1.33
C HIS A 104 15.03 16.59 0.90
N ARG A 105 14.64 17.68 0.22
CA ARG A 105 13.29 17.91 -0.33
C ARG A 105 13.34 18.32 -1.81
N THR A 106 14.31 17.79 -2.54
CA THR A 106 14.34 17.90 -4.00
C THR A 106 13.29 16.97 -4.60
N TYR A 107 12.99 17.13 -5.90
CA TYR A 107 12.11 16.21 -6.60
C TYR A 107 12.60 14.77 -6.50
N LYS A 108 13.92 14.57 -6.65
CA LYS A 108 14.57 13.26 -6.51
C LYS A 108 14.40 12.67 -5.12
N ASP A 109 14.52 13.47 -4.06
CA ASP A 109 14.33 13.01 -2.68
C ASP A 109 12.88 12.57 -2.42
N MET A 110 11.91 13.33 -2.94
CA MET A 110 10.49 13.00 -2.86
C MET A 110 10.18 11.67 -3.57
N ILE A 111 10.67 11.48 -4.80
CA ILE A 111 10.52 10.21 -5.53
C ILE A 111 11.18 9.05 -4.77
N SER A 112 12.38 9.29 -4.22
CA SER A 112 13.11 8.29 -3.43
C SER A 112 12.29 7.87 -2.21
N PHE A 113 11.75 8.85 -1.46
CA PHE A 113 10.92 8.59 -0.29
C PHE A 113 9.64 7.83 -0.64
N GLY A 114 8.91 8.27 -1.67
CA GLY A 114 7.66 7.63 -2.07
C GLY A 114 7.85 6.19 -2.54
N LEU A 115 8.92 5.92 -3.30
CA LEU A 115 9.28 4.56 -3.68
C LEU A 115 9.67 3.71 -2.48
N GLY A 116 10.44 4.23 -1.54
CA GLY A 116 10.79 3.50 -0.32
C GLY A 116 9.56 3.09 0.49
N HIS A 117 8.60 4.02 0.61
CA HIS A 117 7.33 3.78 1.29
C HIS A 117 6.51 2.68 0.59
N GLY A 118 6.28 2.81 -0.73
CA GLY A 118 5.51 1.83 -1.48
C GLY A 118 6.18 0.45 -1.57
N LEU A 119 7.50 0.40 -1.73
CA LEU A 119 8.25 -0.86 -1.73
C LEU A 119 8.14 -1.57 -0.38
N CYS A 120 8.16 -0.83 0.73
CA CYS A 120 7.98 -1.41 2.07
C CYS A 120 6.62 -2.09 2.21
N GLU A 121 5.54 -1.43 1.77
CA GLU A 121 4.20 -2.02 1.76
C GLU A 121 4.16 -3.31 0.95
N VAL A 122 4.64 -3.25 -0.29
CA VAL A 122 4.57 -4.40 -1.22
C VAL A 122 5.35 -5.58 -0.66
N ILE A 123 6.55 -5.36 -0.12
CA ILE A 123 7.41 -6.40 0.47
C ILE A 123 6.76 -6.99 1.72
N LEU A 124 6.37 -6.16 2.67
CA LEU A 124 6.00 -6.62 4.01
C LEU A 124 4.55 -7.08 4.12
N LEU A 125 3.60 -6.37 3.50
CA LEU A 125 2.19 -6.76 3.58
C LEU A 125 1.84 -7.84 2.59
N ILE A 126 2.25 -7.68 1.32
CA ILE A 126 1.85 -8.63 0.27
C ILE A 126 2.89 -9.72 0.07
N GLY A 127 4.16 -9.37 -0.04
CA GLY A 127 5.24 -10.33 -0.27
C GLY A 127 5.32 -11.42 0.80
N LEU A 128 5.34 -11.04 2.08
CA LEU A 128 5.31 -12.00 3.19
C LEU A 128 3.98 -12.77 3.26
N GLY A 129 2.86 -12.13 2.90
CA GLY A 129 1.57 -12.82 2.78
C GLY A 129 1.61 -13.92 1.71
N GLN A 130 2.21 -13.67 0.56
CA GLN A 130 2.35 -14.68 -0.50
C GLN A 130 3.33 -15.78 -0.14
N LEU A 131 4.34 -15.50 0.69
CA LEU A 131 5.22 -16.53 1.24
C LEU A 131 4.43 -17.50 2.12
N ASN A 132 3.58 -16.97 2.99
CA ASN A 132 2.68 -17.78 3.82
C ASN A 132 1.70 -18.58 2.96
N ASN A 133 1.08 -17.96 1.94
CA ASN A 133 0.17 -18.67 1.03
C ASN A 133 0.86 -19.81 0.28
N LEU A 134 2.12 -19.64 -0.12
CA LEU A 134 2.89 -20.70 -0.77
C LEU A 134 3.16 -21.86 0.21
N LEU A 135 3.57 -21.56 1.44
CA LEU A 135 3.77 -22.56 2.48
C LEU A 135 2.47 -23.35 2.74
N PHE A 136 1.35 -22.65 2.85
CA PHE A 136 0.03 -23.26 3.01
C PHE A 136 -0.35 -24.15 1.83
N CYS A 137 -0.07 -23.73 0.59
CA CYS A 137 -0.29 -24.57 -0.58
C CYS A 137 0.52 -25.89 -0.52
N LEU A 138 1.76 -25.84 -0.01
CA LEU A 138 2.60 -27.03 0.16
C LEU A 138 2.08 -27.93 1.29
N MET A 139 1.69 -27.36 2.43
CA MET A 139 1.16 -28.12 3.57
C MET A 139 -0.16 -28.83 3.24
N VAL A 140 -1.05 -28.21 2.46
CA VAL A 140 -2.30 -28.85 2.03
C VAL A 140 -2.03 -29.99 1.03
N ARG A 141 -0.92 -29.94 0.29
CA ARG A 141 -0.50 -31.03 -0.61
C ARG A 141 0.21 -32.16 0.10
N ASP A 142 0.89 -31.85 1.19
CA ASP A 142 1.65 -32.81 1.98
C ASP A 142 1.22 -32.76 3.45
N PRO A 143 0.25 -33.61 3.85
CA PRO A 143 -0.17 -33.73 5.25
C PRO A 143 0.96 -34.13 6.21
N GLN A 144 2.04 -34.78 5.73
CA GLN A 144 3.20 -35.11 6.58
C GLN A 144 4.02 -33.85 6.90
N LEU A 145 4.18 -32.94 5.93
CA LEU A 145 4.77 -31.62 6.16
C LEU A 145 3.93 -30.79 7.14
N ALA A 146 2.60 -30.82 7.00
CA ALA A 146 1.72 -30.13 7.95
C ALA A 146 1.89 -30.68 9.39
N ALA A 147 1.94 -32.01 9.53
CA ALA A 147 2.14 -32.66 10.82
C ALA A 147 3.52 -32.36 11.42
N SER A 148 4.59 -32.33 10.62
CA SER A 148 5.95 -32.04 11.11
C SER A 148 6.13 -30.60 11.59
N LEU A 149 5.35 -29.67 11.04
CA LEU A 149 5.28 -28.28 11.49
C LEU A 149 4.32 -28.08 12.67
N GLY A 150 3.72 -29.15 13.20
CA GLY A 150 2.81 -29.10 14.34
C GLY A 150 1.46 -28.43 14.02
N VAL A 151 1.05 -28.41 12.76
CA VAL A 151 -0.20 -27.77 12.35
C VAL A 151 -1.37 -28.72 12.57
N GLY A 152 -2.28 -28.31 13.45
CA GLY A 152 -3.49 -29.07 13.78
C GLY A 152 -4.46 -29.18 12.60
N ASN A 153 -5.26 -30.24 12.61
CA ASN A 153 -6.22 -30.56 11.54
C ASN A 153 -7.23 -29.43 11.30
N ASP A 154 -7.69 -28.75 12.35
CA ASP A 154 -8.66 -27.65 12.25
C ASP A 154 -8.08 -26.46 11.45
N LEU A 155 -6.83 -26.08 11.74
CA LEU A 155 -6.14 -25.02 11.00
C LEU A 155 -5.88 -25.44 9.56
N LEU A 156 -5.47 -26.69 9.33
CA LEU A 156 -5.25 -27.21 7.98
C LEU A 156 -6.54 -27.21 7.14
N GLN A 157 -7.68 -27.55 7.77
CA GLN A 157 -8.99 -27.51 7.11
C GLN A 157 -9.40 -26.07 6.78
N ALA A 158 -9.24 -25.13 7.71
CA ALA A 158 -9.54 -23.72 7.47
C ALA A 158 -8.70 -23.13 6.32
N VAL A 159 -7.40 -23.42 6.31
CA VAL A 159 -6.48 -23.02 5.24
C VAL A 159 -6.87 -23.67 3.90
N THR A 160 -7.25 -24.95 3.91
CA THR A 160 -7.71 -25.65 2.70
C THR A 160 -8.95 -24.99 2.10
N GLN A 161 -9.91 -24.60 2.93
CA GLN A 161 -11.13 -23.90 2.49
C GLN A 161 -10.81 -22.52 1.92
N GLN A 162 -9.92 -21.77 2.57
CA GLN A 162 -9.47 -20.46 2.07
C GLN A 162 -8.79 -20.58 0.70
N LEU A 163 -7.88 -21.54 0.54
CA LEU A 163 -7.18 -21.77 -0.72
C LEU A 163 -8.10 -22.31 -1.82
N ALA A 164 -9.12 -23.08 -1.47
CA ALA A 164 -10.14 -23.55 -2.42
C ALA A 164 -11.03 -22.41 -2.95
N ALA A 165 -11.22 -21.34 -2.18
CA ALA A 165 -11.93 -20.13 -2.60
C ALA A 165 -11.06 -19.16 -3.41
N ALA A 166 -9.73 -19.30 -3.37
CA ALA A 166 -8.81 -18.45 -4.11
C ALA A 166 -8.79 -18.82 -5.60
N SER A 167 -8.62 -17.81 -6.46
CA SER A 167 -8.49 -18.02 -7.90
C SER A 167 -7.17 -17.44 -8.43
N PRO A 168 -6.50 -18.11 -9.40
CA PRO A 168 -5.28 -17.58 -10.01
C PRO A 168 -5.47 -16.18 -10.59
N LEU A 169 -6.64 -15.89 -11.17
CA LEU A 169 -6.96 -14.58 -11.71
C LEU A 169 -6.96 -13.50 -10.62
N MET A 170 -7.57 -13.77 -9.45
CA MET A 170 -7.60 -12.81 -8.34
C MET A 170 -6.20 -12.56 -7.77
N VAL A 171 -5.33 -13.57 -7.77
CA VAL A 171 -3.91 -13.40 -7.39
C VAL A 171 -3.20 -12.44 -8.35
N TYR A 172 -3.41 -12.58 -9.66
CA TYR A 172 -2.80 -11.66 -10.64
C TYR A 172 -3.41 -10.26 -10.61
N LEU A 173 -4.72 -10.13 -10.38
CA LEU A 173 -5.36 -8.83 -10.20
C LEU A 173 -4.77 -8.09 -8.99
N GLY A 174 -4.47 -8.77 -7.89
CA GLY A 174 -3.77 -8.18 -6.75
C GLY A 174 -2.37 -7.63 -7.10
N LEU A 175 -1.69 -8.16 -8.12
CA LEU A 175 -0.42 -7.56 -8.60
C LEU A 175 -0.65 -6.21 -9.27
N LEU A 176 -1.74 -6.07 -10.02
CA LEU A 176 -2.10 -4.80 -10.67
C LEU A 176 -2.45 -3.74 -9.63
N GLU A 177 -3.17 -4.14 -8.59
CA GLU A 177 -3.46 -3.29 -7.42
C GLU A 177 -2.17 -2.76 -6.80
N ARG A 178 -1.14 -3.60 -6.66
CA ARG A 178 0.15 -3.21 -6.07
C ARG A 178 0.92 -2.19 -6.91
N VAL A 179 0.90 -2.33 -8.22
CA VAL A 179 1.50 -1.32 -9.11
C VAL A 179 0.79 0.03 -8.93
N SER A 180 -0.55 0.00 -8.88
CA SER A 180 -1.38 1.19 -8.68
C SER A 180 -1.13 1.84 -7.32
N ALA A 181 -1.01 1.04 -6.25
CA ALA A 181 -0.70 1.52 -4.90
C ALA A 181 0.67 2.19 -4.81
N VAL A 182 1.72 1.62 -5.45
CA VAL A 182 3.05 2.25 -5.48
C VAL A 182 3.00 3.59 -6.21
N MET A 183 2.28 3.69 -7.33
CA MET A 183 2.06 4.97 -8.03
C MET A 183 1.38 6.00 -7.12
N TYR A 184 0.36 5.57 -6.37
CA TYR A 184 -0.33 6.40 -5.39
C TYR A 184 0.61 6.88 -4.26
N HIS A 185 1.46 5.99 -3.72
CA HIS A 185 2.40 6.35 -2.65
C HIS A 185 3.39 7.44 -3.02
N VAL A 186 3.87 7.41 -4.27
CA VAL A 186 4.75 8.46 -4.79
C VAL A 186 3.97 9.79 -4.91
N PHE A 187 2.73 9.74 -5.37
CA PHE A 187 1.84 10.90 -5.44
C PHE A 187 1.52 11.50 -4.05
N ALA A 188 1.14 10.67 -3.08
CA ALA A 188 0.86 11.11 -1.72
C ALA A 188 2.11 11.78 -1.10
N THR A 189 3.29 11.17 -1.31
CA THR A 189 4.57 11.76 -0.91
C THR A 189 4.81 13.12 -1.57
N CYS A 190 4.47 13.26 -2.85
CA CYS A 190 4.54 14.55 -3.57
C CYS A 190 3.71 15.64 -2.88
N LEU A 191 2.45 15.35 -2.56
CA LEU A 191 1.56 16.28 -1.87
C LEU A 191 2.11 16.69 -0.50
N VAL A 192 2.54 15.72 0.31
CA VAL A 192 3.04 15.97 1.67
C VAL A 192 4.35 16.76 1.64
N PHE A 193 5.28 16.43 0.74
CA PHE A 193 6.54 17.17 0.62
C PHE A 193 6.29 18.60 0.12
N LEU A 194 5.36 18.82 -0.81
CA LEU A 194 4.94 20.15 -1.23
C LEU A 194 4.28 20.92 -0.09
N ALA A 195 3.46 20.27 0.73
CA ALA A 195 2.82 20.88 1.90
C ALA A 195 3.86 21.50 2.83
N VAL A 196 4.94 20.77 3.11
CA VAL A 196 6.04 21.24 3.95
C VAL A 196 6.89 22.28 3.24
N LYS A 197 7.35 22.00 2.01
CA LYS A 197 8.27 22.87 1.26
C LYS A 197 7.64 24.24 0.95
N ARG A 198 6.35 24.27 0.62
CA ARG A 198 5.62 25.50 0.26
C ARG A 198 4.82 26.09 1.42
N ARG A 199 4.89 25.50 2.62
CA ARG A 199 4.12 25.90 3.81
C ARG A 199 2.60 25.98 3.52
N ARG A 200 2.09 25.02 2.75
CA ARG A 200 0.66 24.91 2.38
C ARG A 200 0.06 23.66 3.04
N PRO A 201 -0.39 23.74 4.30
CA PRO A 201 -0.88 22.56 5.04
C PRO A 201 -2.13 21.93 4.40
N VAL A 202 -2.87 22.67 3.58
CA VAL A 202 -4.00 22.13 2.81
C VAL A 202 -3.59 20.95 1.92
N LEU A 203 -2.36 20.91 1.41
CA LEU A 203 -1.88 19.78 0.61
C LEU A 203 -1.67 18.50 1.44
N TYR A 204 -1.38 18.64 2.74
CA TYR A 204 -1.33 17.50 3.65
C TYR A 204 -2.72 16.93 3.93
N LEU A 205 -3.71 17.80 4.15
CA LEU A 205 -5.11 17.37 4.27
C LEU A 205 -5.60 16.71 2.97
N ALA A 206 -5.23 17.28 1.81
CA ALA A 206 -5.54 16.68 0.52
C ALA A 206 -4.92 15.28 0.37
N ALA A 207 -3.71 15.04 0.88
CA ALA A 207 -3.09 13.72 0.88
C ALA A 207 -3.90 12.72 1.74
N ILE A 208 -4.34 13.10 2.94
CA ILE A 208 -5.16 12.24 3.80
C ILE A 208 -6.48 11.88 3.12
N LEU A 209 -7.16 12.88 2.53
CA LEU A 209 -8.43 12.67 1.84
C LEU A 209 -8.27 11.82 0.58
N ALA A 210 -7.23 12.08 -0.21
CA ALA A 210 -6.90 11.27 -1.38
C ALA A 210 -6.59 9.81 -0.98
N HIS A 211 -5.91 9.61 0.15
CA HIS A 211 -5.56 8.27 0.65
C HIS A 211 -6.82 7.53 1.08
N THR A 212 -7.67 8.23 1.84
CA THR A 212 -8.97 7.71 2.26
C THR A 212 -9.80 7.29 1.05
N ALA A 213 -9.86 8.14 0.03
CA ALA A 213 -10.57 7.87 -1.22
C ALA A 213 -9.95 6.70 -1.99
N PHE A 214 -8.62 6.57 -2.05
CA PHE A 214 -7.96 5.47 -2.75
C PHE A 214 -8.24 4.13 -2.06
N ASN A 215 -8.02 4.04 -0.74
CA ASN A 215 -8.21 2.81 0.04
C ASN A 215 -9.68 2.41 0.19
N ALA A 216 -10.57 3.35 0.51
CA ALA A 216 -11.99 3.03 0.62
C ALA A 216 -12.61 2.83 -0.77
N GLY A 217 -12.16 3.60 -1.77
CA GLY A 217 -12.69 3.59 -3.12
C GLY A 217 -12.58 2.24 -3.80
N VAL A 218 -11.45 1.53 -3.67
CA VAL A 218 -11.32 0.17 -4.22
C VAL A 218 -12.38 -0.78 -3.67
N SER A 219 -12.56 -0.81 -2.36
CA SER A 219 -13.51 -1.71 -1.71
C SER A 219 -14.97 -1.33 -2.02
N LEU A 220 -15.29 -0.03 -2.01
CA LEU A 220 -16.63 0.45 -2.32
C LEU A 220 -16.99 0.26 -3.80
N LEU A 221 -16.02 0.45 -4.71
CA LEU A 221 -16.21 0.22 -6.14
C LEU A 221 -16.47 -1.26 -6.42
N LEU A 222 -15.65 -2.16 -5.85
CA LEU A 222 -15.86 -3.60 -5.97
C LEU A 222 -17.22 -4.03 -5.42
N MET A 223 -17.60 -3.53 -4.25
CA MET A 223 -18.89 -3.81 -3.62
C MET A 223 -20.05 -3.33 -4.51
N GLY A 224 -19.98 -2.09 -5.01
CA GLY A 224 -20.99 -1.52 -5.89
C GLY A 224 -21.14 -2.28 -7.20
N LEU A 225 -20.03 -2.57 -7.88
CA LEU A 225 -20.03 -3.30 -9.15
C LEU A 225 -20.53 -4.74 -8.98
N SER A 226 -20.26 -5.39 -7.84
CA SER A 226 -20.71 -6.76 -7.58
C SER A 226 -22.24 -6.89 -7.45
N TYR A 227 -22.97 -5.79 -7.28
CA TYR A 227 -24.44 -5.78 -7.37
C TYR A 227 -24.97 -5.72 -8.81
N VAL A 228 -24.13 -5.31 -9.76
CA VAL A 228 -24.53 -5.04 -11.16
C VAL A 228 -23.99 -6.10 -12.12
N VAL A 229 -22.78 -6.58 -11.87
CA VAL A 229 -22.09 -7.58 -12.69
C VAL A 229 -21.55 -8.71 -11.83
N ASN A 230 -21.17 -9.82 -12.45
CA ASN A 230 -20.54 -10.93 -11.72
C ASN A 230 -19.21 -10.49 -11.08
N THR A 231 -18.83 -11.16 -9.99
CA THR A 231 -17.67 -10.80 -9.15
C THR A 231 -16.35 -10.76 -9.91
N THR A 232 -16.15 -11.63 -10.91
CA THR A 232 -14.96 -11.62 -11.75
C THR A 232 -14.87 -10.34 -12.58
N VAL A 233 -15.95 -9.95 -13.25
CA VAL A 233 -16.01 -8.70 -14.03
C VAL A 233 -15.87 -7.48 -13.12
N ALA A 234 -16.55 -7.49 -11.95
CA ALA A 234 -16.43 -6.41 -10.96
C ALA A 234 -14.97 -6.22 -10.50
N SER A 235 -14.25 -7.31 -10.26
CA SER A 235 -12.84 -7.28 -9.85
C SER A 235 -11.94 -6.71 -10.94
N VAL A 236 -12.10 -7.16 -12.18
CA VAL A 236 -11.33 -6.63 -13.32
C VAL A 236 -11.57 -5.13 -13.51
N LEU A 237 -12.84 -4.70 -13.51
CA LEU A 237 -13.18 -3.27 -13.66
C LEU A 237 -12.64 -2.41 -12.52
N THR A 238 -12.65 -2.94 -11.29
CA THR A 238 -12.08 -2.26 -10.12
C THR A 238 -10.58 -2.05 -10.29
N GLU A 239 -9.83 -3.07 -10.69
CA GLU A 239 -8.38 -2.94 -10.91
C GLU A 239 -8.03 -2.02 -12.07
N LEU A 240 -8.82 -2.01 -13.15
CA LEU A 240 -8.63 -1.06 -14.26
C LEU A 240 -8.87 0.39 -13.81
N ALA A 241 -9.88 0.62 -12.96
CA ALA A 241 -10.13 1.93 -12.38
C ALA A 241 -8.99 2.38 -11.46
N LEU A 242 -8.45 1.47 -10.64
CA LEU A 242 -7.28 1.75 -9.80
C LEU A 242 -6.03 2.06 -10.62
N LEU A 243 -5.77 1.30 -11.68
CA LEU A 243 -4.66 1.56 -12.59
C LEU A 243 -4.79 2.95 -13.22
N ALA A 244 -5.98 3.30 -13.71
CA ALA A 244 -6.23 4.63 -14.27
C ALA A 244 -5.98 5.73 -13.23
N ALA A 245 -6.41 5.54 -11.98
CA ALA A 245 -6.15 6.47 -10.89
C ALA A 245 -4.63 6.58 -10.58
N GLY A 246 -3.92 5.46 -10.54
CA GLY A 246 -2.46 5.43 -10.35
C GLY A 246 -1.69 6.13 -11.47
N LEU A 247 -2.11 5.94 -12.73
CA LEU A 247 -1.55 6.65 -13.88
C LEU A 247 -1.80 8.16 -13.80
N ALA A 248 -2.99 8.59 -13.41
CA ALA A 248 -3.30 10.00 -13.17
C ALA A 248 -2.44 10.59 -12.04
N CYS A 249 -2.27 9.85 -10.94
CA CYS A 249 -1.38 10.21 -9.83
C CYS A 249 0.08 10.38 -10.29
N THR A 250 0.54 9.49 -11.17
CA THR A 250 1.88 9.54 -11.76
C THR A 250 2.03 10.76 -12.66
N ALA A 251 1.08 11.00 -13.57
CA ALA A 251 1.09 12.16 -14.46
C ALA A 251 1.10 13.47 -13.67
N PHE A 252 0.29 13.57 -12.62
CA PHE A 252 0.32 14.70 -11.70
C PHE A 252 1.70 14.86 -11.08
N THR A 253 2.26 13.80 -10.50
CA THR A 253 3.58 13.85 -9.83
C THR A 253 4.67 14.35 -10.78
N LEU A 254 4.72 13.82 -12.01
CA LEU A 254 5.68 14.23 -13.04
C LEU A 254 5.56 15.73 -13.37
N SER A 255 4.33 16.26 -13.44
CA SER A 255 4.09 17.68 -13.70
C SER A 255 4.59 18.60 -12.57
N GLN A 256 4.81 18.09 -11.36
CA GLN A 256 5.24 18.91 -10.22
C GLN A 256 6.76 19.16 -10.16
N ARG A 257 7.56 18.59 -11.06
CA ARG A 257 9.03 18.71 -11.04
C ARG A 257 9.51 20.16 -10.92
N SER A 258 8.99 21.06 -11.74
CA SER A 258 9.35 22.49 -11.72
C SER A 258 9.04 23.17 -10.38
N ARG A 259 8.00 22.72 -9.67
CA ARG A 259 7.64 23.25 -8.34
C ARG A 259 8.60 22.77 -7.24
N PHE A 260 9.31 21.67 -7.45
CA PHE A 260 10.39 21.25 -6.57
C PHE A 260 11.72 21.92 -6.90
N ASP A 261 11.96 22.26 -8.16
CA ASP A 261 13.21 22.86 -8.61
C ASP A 261 13.25 24.39 -8.41
N ALA A 262 12.10 25.05 -8.28
CA ALA A 262 12.04 26.49 -8.02
C ALA A 262 12.58 26.85 -6.60
N PRO A 263 13.39 27.92 -6.47
CA PRO A 263 13.95 28.36 -5.21
C PRO A 263 12.87 28.75 -4.18
N GLU A 264 13.18 28.58 -2.90
CA GLU A 264 12.22 28.79 -1.78
C GLU A 264 11.75 30.26 -1.65
N THR A 265 12.33 31.19 -2.42
CA THR A 265 12.05 32.64 -2.41
C THR A 265 10.66 33.04 -2.88
N PHE A 266 9.96 32.23 -3.67
CA PHE A 266 8.58 32.57 -4.13
C PHE A 266 7.52 32.58 -3.02
N ALA A 267 7.83 32.09 -1.81
CA ALA A 267 6.92 32.16 -0.67
C ALA A 267 7.07 33.46 0.16
N GLN A 268 8.08 34.29 -0.12
CA GLN A 268 8.29 35.55 0.61
C GLN A 268 7.56 36.74 -0.02
N MET A 269 7.27 36.72 -1.33
CA MET A 269 6.61 37.87 -1.98
C MET A 269 5.13 38.03 -1.58
N SER A 270 4.39 36.95 -1.34
CA SER A 270 2.95 37.07 -0.98
C SER A 270 2.70 37.46 0.48
N LYS A 271 3.74 37.67 1.29
CA LYS A 271 3.62 38.11 2.69
C LYS A 271 3.97 39.57 2.90
N ASN A 272 4.53 40.24 1.89
CA ASN A 272 4.83 41.66 1.94
C ASN A 272 3.76 42.52 1.26
N GLU A 273 2.67 41.91 0.79
CA GLU A 273 1.55 42.59 0.13
C GLU A 273 0.20 42.43 0.87
N SER A 274 0.22 42.01 2.14
CA SER A 274 -0.98 41.90 2.99
C SER A 274 -0.83 42.65 4.30
#